data_AF-A0A6G2DWJ8-F1
#
_entry.id   AF-A0A6G2DWJ8-F1
#
_cell.length_a   1.000
_cell.length_b   1.000
_cell.length_c   1.000
_cell.angle_alpha   90.00
_cell.angle_beta   90.00
_cell.angle_gamma   90.00
#
_symmetry.space_group_name_H-M   'P 1'
#
loop_
_entity.id
_entity.type
_entity.pdbx_description
1 polymer ?
#
loop_
_entity_poly.entity_id
_entity_poly.type
_entity_poly.pdbx_seq_one_letter_code
_entity_poly.pdbx_strand_id
1 'polypeptide(L)'
;SISEEKKPYVAEINGKRELFNTAPILTSLDFSNPDVADKMVEIIKDYAKKRPDVNYLHVWLSDARNNICECENCRQELVSDQYIRILNQLDRALTSEGLDTKICFLLYHELLWAPQKEKLDNPERFTMMFAPITRTFEMSYADVDFDNSIPTPKPYLRNKIILPNSLEENLSYLFEWQKTFKGDSFVYDYPLGRAHYGDLGYMKISQTIYRDVSYLSN
;
A
#
# COMPACT_ATOMS: atom_id res chain seq x y z
N SER A 1 -5.01 11.82 -23.44
CA SER A 1 -4.74 10.48 -24.03
C SER A 1 -3.33 10.06 -23.67
N ILE A 2 -3.04 8.76 -23.69
CA ILE A 2 -1.68 8.23 -23.44
C ILE A 2 -0.90 8.28 -24.75
N SER A 3 0.35 8.71 -24.74
CA SER A 3 1.23 8.64 -25.92
C SER A 3 1.53 7.18 -26.28
N GLU A 4 1.70 6.88 -27.57
CA GLU A 4 1.95 5.50 -28.03
C GLU A 4 3.19 4.87 -27.35
N GLU A 5 4.22 5.68 -27.10
CA GLU A 5 5.44 5.26 -26.41
C GLU A 5 5.21 4.79 -24.96
N LYS A 6 4.15 5.29 -24.29
CA LYS A 6 3.84 5.01 -22.88
C LYS A 6 2.80 3.91 -22.72
N LYS A 7 2.06 3.57 -23.79
CA LYS A 7 1.04 2.51 -23.74
C LYS A 7 1.59 1.18 -23.21
N PRO A 8 2.80 0.71 -23.58
CA PRO A 8 3.33 -0.55 -23.06
C PRO A 8 3.57 -0.57 -21.54
N TYR A 9 3.63 0.60 -20.88
CA TYR A 9 3.86 0.71 -19.44
C TYR A 9 2.57 0.67 -18.64
N VAL A 10 1.44 0.97 -19.27
CA VAL A 10 0.14 1.11 -18.63
C VAL A 10 -0.46 -0.27 -18.41
N ALA A 11 -1.12 -0.46 -17.27
CA ALA A 11 -1.83 -1.69 -16.96
C ALA A 11 -2.82 -2.06 -18.07
N GLU A 12 -2.79 -3.32 -18.47
CA GLU A 12 -3.80 -3.88 -19.37
C GLU A 12 -5.03 -4.29 -18.56
N ILE A 13 -6.19 -3.73 -18.89
CA ILE A 13 -7.47 -4.05 -18.25
C ILE A 13 -8.47 -4.36 -19.35
N ASN A 14 -9.09 -5.54 -19.31
CA ASN A 14 -9.99 -6.03 -20.35
C ASN A 14 -9.38 -5.95 -21.76
N GLY A 15 -8.09 -6.25 -21.88
CA GLY A 15 -7.34 -6.21 -23.15
C GLY A 15 -7.02 -4.80 -23.68
N LYS A 16 -7.19 -3.75 -22.87
CA LYS A 16 -6.88 -2.36 -23.25
C LYS A 16 -5.88 -1.71 -22.30
N ARG A 17 -5.02 -0.85 -22.85
CA ARG A 17 -4.03 -0.06 -22.10
C ARG A 17 -4.37 1.42 -22.24
N GLU A 18 -5.11 1.95 -21.28
CA GLU A 18 -5.66 3.31 -21.28
C GLU A 18 -5.69 3.93 -19.87
N LEU A 19 -6.03 5.23 -19.79
CA LEU A 19 -6.11 5.89 -18.49
C LEU A 19 -7.34 5.38 -17.75
N PHE A 20 -7.13 4.85 -16.54
CA PHE A 20 -8.20 4.46 -15.66
C PHE A 20 -8.92 5.70 -15.14
N ASN A 21 -10.24 5.76 -15.31
CA ASN A 21 -11.06 6.94 -14.99
C ASN A 21 -10.49 8.25 -15.55
N THR A 22 -9.84 8.20 -16.72
CA THR A 22 -9.23 9.35 -17.41
C THR A 22 -8.10 10.08 -16.67
N ALA A 23 -7.61 9.55 -15.53
CA ALA A 23 -6.65 10.24 -14.68
C ALA A 23 -5.35 9.42 -14.50
N PRO A 24 -4.16 10.00 -14.75
CA PRO A 24 -2.89 9.30 -14.55
C PRO A 24 -2.67 8.76 -13.14
N ILE A 25 -3.03 9.54 -12.11
CA ILE A 25 -2.89 9.13 -10.70
C ILE A 25 -3.71 7.89 -10.34
N LEU A 26 -4.81 7.66 -11.07
CA LEU A 26 -5.70 6.51 -10.88
C LEU A 26 -5.30 5.32 -11.77
N THR A 27 -4.25 5.44 -12.60
CA THR A 27 -3.89 4.44 -13.60
C THR A 27 -2.71 3.59 -13.11
N SER A 28 -2.92 2.29 -12.93
CA SER A 28 -1.84 1.36 -12.59
C SER A 28 -0.92 1.10 -13.79
N LEU A 29 0.25 0.55 -13.50
CA LEU A 29 1.26 0.15 -14.49
C LEU A 29 1.32 -1.38 -14.64
N ASP A 30 2.00 -1.82 -15.70
CA ASP A 30 2.38 -3.21 -15.90
C ASP A 30 3.66 -3.52 -15.10
N PHE A 31 3.50 -3.94 -13.85
CA PHE A 31 4.64 -4.20 -12.94
C PHE A 31 5.46 -5.44 -13.33
N SER A 32 5.01 -6.23 -14.29
CA SER A 32 5.80 -7.33 -14.87
C SER A 32 6.73 -6.87 -16.01
N ASN A 33 6.52 -5.66 -16.53
CA ASN A 33 7.37 -5.08 -17.55
C ASN A 33 8.66 -4.53 -16.89
N PRO A 34 9.87 -5.04 -17.24
CA PRO A 34 11.11 -4.59 -16.62
C PRO A 34 11.38 -3.09 -16.84
N ASP A 35 10.96 -2.54 -17.98
CA ASP A 35 11.12 -1.10 -18.25
C ASP A 35 10.34 -0.23 -17.26
N VAL A 36 9.21 -0.73 -16.75
CA VAL A 36 8.42 -0.02 -15.74
C VAL A 36 9.18 0.04 -14.43
N ALA A 37 9.71 -1.10 -13.98
CA ALA A 37 10.52 -1.18 -12.76
C ALA A 37 11.75 -0.27 -12.86
N ASP A 38 12.51 -0.36 -13.95
CA ASP A 38 13.71 0.44 -14.20
C ASP A 38 13.40 1.94 -14.18
N LYS A 39 12.33 2.37 -14.86
CA LYS A 39 11.93 3.78 -14.89
C LYS A 39 11.48 4.29 -13.52
N MET A 40 10.70 3.49 -12.80
CA MET A 40 10.26 3.85 -11.45
C MET A 40 11.48 4.01 -10.53
N VAL A 41 12.38 3.04 -10.53
CA VAL A 41 13.60 3.05 -9.71
C VAL A 41 14.46 4.27 -10.05
N GLU A 42 14.68 4.56 -11.34
CA GLU A 42 15.49 5.70 -11.75
C GLU A 42 14.90 7.03 -11.29
N ILE A 43 13.59 7.23 -11.49
CA ILE A 43 12.89 8.45 -11.08
C ILE A 43 12.98 8.65 -9.55
N ILE A 44 12.76 7.58 -8.78
CA ILE A 44 12.77 7.64 -7.32
C ILE A 44 14.19 7.87 -6.79
N LYS A 45 15.20 7.17 -7.35
CA LYS A 45 16.61 7.34 -7.02
C LYS A 45 17.08 8.77 -7.33
N ASP A 46 16.75 9.30 -8.49
CA ASP A 46 17.09 10.68 -8.88
C ASP A 46 16.47 11.71 -7.94
N TYR A 47 15.22 11.48 -7.50
CA TYR A 47 14.58 12.32 -6.50
C TYR A 47 15.32 12.26 -5.16
N ALA A 48 15.65 11.06 -4.67
CA ALA A 48 16.37 10.88 -3.42
C ALA A 48 17.75 11.55 -3.43
N LYS A 49 18.51 11.46 -4.55
CA LYS A 49 19.80 12.15 -4.73
C LYS A 49 19.67 13.67 -4.61
N LYS A 50 18.58 14.24 -5.15
CA LYS A 50 18.34 15.70 -5.15
C LYS A 50 17.76 16.20 -3.82
N ARG A 51 17.30 15.29 -2.96
CA ARG A 51 16.59 15.59 -1.71
C ARG A 51 17.18 14.80 -0.54
N PRO A 52 18.47 14.98 -0.22
CA PRO A 52 19.11 14.27 0.91
C PRO A 52 18.53 14.67 2.27
N ASP A 53 17.76 15.76 2.33
CA ASP A 53 16.99 16.19 3.50
C ASP A 53 15.75 15.33 3.77
N VAL A 54 15.32 14.49 2.81
CA VAL A 54 14.18 13.59 2.97
C VAL A 54 14.66 12.26 3.54
N ASN A 55 14.35 12.02 4.82
CA ASN A 55 14.69 10.76 5.48
C ASN A 55 13.81 9.60 5.04
N TYR A 56 12.51 9.85 4.81
CA TYR A 56 11.53 8.84 4.40
C TYR A 56 10.84 9.27 3.12
N LEU A 57 10.97 8.46 2.08
CA LEU A 57 10.28 8.65 0.80
C LEU A 57 9.12 7.67 0.69
N HIS A 58 7.91 8.21 0.47
CA HIS A 58 6.72 7.41 0.31
C HIS A 58 6.60 6.94 -1.14
N VAL A 59 6.60 5.62 -1.34
CA VAL A 59 6.44 5.00 -2.66
C VAL A 59 5.13 4.22 -2.62
N TRP A 60 4.14 4.70 -3.37
CA TRP A 60 2.79 4.14 -3.40
C TRP A 60 2.39 3.83 -4.85
N LEU A 61 1.41 2.93 -5.02
CA LEU A 61 0.84 2.60 -6.32
C LEU A 61 -0.32 3.56 -6.67
N SER A 62 -1.00 3.32 -7.79
CA SER A 62 -2.12 4.15 -8.25
C SER A 62 -3.21 4.30 -7.18
N ASP A 63 -3.80 5.48 -7.07
CA ASP A 63 -4.85 5.80 -6.08
C ASP A 63 -6.24 5.33 -6.52
N ALA A 64 -6.32 4.08 -7.00
CA ALA A 64 -7.55 3.42 -7.37
C ALA A 64 -7.43 1.91 -7.14
N ARG A 65 -8.57 1.27 -6.94
CA ARG A 65 -8.68 -0.19 -6.84
C ARG A 65 -9.25 -0.77 -8.12
N ASN A 66 -9.05 -2.06 -8.28
CA ASN A 66 -9.51 -2.89 -9.38
C ASN A 66 -9.05 -2.42 -10.76
N ASN A 67 -7.82 -1.92 -10.83
CA ASN A 67 -7.22 -1.35 -12.04
C ASN A 67 -5.84 -1.95 -12.35
N ILE A 68 -5.53 -3.12 -11.81
CA ILE A 68 -4.21 -3.74 -11.92
C ILE A 68 -4.10 -4.51 -13.24
N CYS A 69 -2.92 -4.49 -13.85
CA CYS A 69 -2.63 -5.17 -15.10
C CYS A 69 -3.04 -6.66 -15.10
N GLU A 70 -3.68 -7.08 -16.18
CA GLU A 70 -4.22 -8.42 -16.43
C GLU A 70 -3.40 -9.21 -17.47
N CYS A 71 -2.30 -8.64 -17.96
CA CYS A 71 -1.44 -9.29 -18.93
C CYS A 71 -0.93 -10.65 -18.42
N GLU A 72 -0.49 -11.50 -19.35
CA GLU A 72 -0.13 -12.89 -19.04
C GLU A 72 0.92 -13.06 -17.94
N ASN A 73 1.85 -12.12 -17.82
CA ASN A 73 2.89 -12.16 -16.80
C ASN A 73 2.37 -11.62 -15.46
N CYS A 74 1.69 -10.48 -15.45
CA CYS A 74 1.15 -9.87 -14.23
C CYS A 74 0.16 -10.77 -13.48
N ARG A 75 -0.61 -11.61 -14.18
CA ARG A 75 -1.61 -12.49 -13.57
C ARG A 75 -1.02 -13.69 -12.81
N GLN A 76 0.27 -13.99 -12.96
CA GLN A 76 0.91 -15.17 -12.35
C GLN A 76 1.26 -14.97 -10.86
N GLU A 77 1.21 -13.72 -10.39
CA GLU A 77 1.70 -13.32 -9.07
C GLU A 77 0.75 -12.32 -8.43
N LEU A 78 0.87 -12.14 -7.10
CA LEU A 78 0.19 -11.03 -6.44
C LEU A 78 0.85 -9.71 -6.83
N VAL A 79 0.10 -8.62 -6.64
CA VAL A 79 0.62 -7.26 -6.85
C VAL A 79 1.71 -6.95 -5.85
N SER A 80 1.52 -7.38 -4.60
CA SER A 80 2.51 -7.25 -3.54
C SER A 80 3.82 -7.94 -3.89
N ASP A 81 3.81 -9.15 -4.48
CA ASP A 81 5.04 -9.81 -4.94
C ASP A 81 5.79 -8.96 -5.99
N GLN A 82 5.09 -8.52 -7.04
CA GLN A 82 5.67 -7.66 -8.08
C GLN A 82 6.21 -6.35 -7.50
N TYR A 83 5.49 -5.78 -6.54
CA TYR A 83 5.87 -4.55 -5.88
C TYR A 83 7.10 -4.71 -4.97
N ILE A 84 7.18 -5.79 -4.18
CA ILE A 84 8.36 -6.11 -3.37
C ILE A 84 9.60 -6.28 -4.25
N ARG A 85 9.46 -6.90 -5.42
CA ARG A 85 10.58 -7.02 -6.38
C ARG A 85 11.11 -5.65 -6.83
N ILE A 86 10.20 -4.72 -7.13
CA ILE A 86 10.56 -3.33 -7.48
C ILE A 86 11.20 -2.62 -6.29
N LEU A 87 10.69 -2.80 -5.07
CA LEU A 87 11.27 -2.21 -3.87
C LEU A 87 12.69 -2.74 -3.58
N ASN A 88 12.95 -4.03 -3.78
CA ASN A 88 14.29 -4.59 -3.66
C ASN A 88 15.24 -4.04 -4.74
N GLN A 89 14.73 -3.81 -5.96
CA GLN A 89 15.52 -3.16 -7.00
C GLN A 89 15.84 -1.70 -6.64
N LEU A 90 14.87 -0.97 -6.09
CA LEU A 90 15.06 0.38 -5.60
C LEU A 90 16.11 0.44 -4.49
N ASP A 91 16.00 -0.41 -3.48
CA ASP A 91 16.96 -0.45 -2.37
C ASP A 91 18.38 -0.74 -2.84
N ARG A 92 18.57 -1.70 -3.76
CA ARG A 92 19.89 -1.94 -4.39
C ARG A 92 20.42 -0.69 -5.09
N ALA A 93 19.56 0.01 -5.84
CA ALA A 93 19.96 1.22 -6.55
C ALA A 93 20.34 2.36 -5.59
N LEU A 94 19.55 2.60 -4.54
CA LEU A 94 19.85 3.60 -3.50
C LEU A 94 21.15 3.26 -2.76
N THR A 95 21.32 1.98 -2.39
CA THR A 95 22.53 1.50 -1.71
C THR A 95 23.78 1.66 -2.57
N SER A 96 23.71 1.37 -3.88
CA SER A 96 24.84 1.57 -4.80
C SER A 96 25.28 3.03 -4.96
N GLU A 97 24.38 3.97 -4.70
CA GLU A 97 24.64 5.42 -4.72
C GLU A 97 25.00 5.98 -3.33
N GLY A 98 25.06 5.12 -2.30
CA GLY A 98 25.35 5.53 -0.91
C GLY A 98 24.24 6.37 -0.29
N LEU A 99 22.97 6.15 -0.67
CA LEU A 99 21.83 6.91 -0.16
C LEU A 99 21.17 6.19 1.02
N ASP A 100 21.07 6.88 2.15
CA ASP A 100 20.46 6.36 3.39
C ASP A 100 18.94 6.60 3.48
N THR A 101 18.33 7.17 2.43
CA THR A 101 16.89 7.41 2.37
C THR A 101 16.10 6.12 2.64
N LYS A 102 15.20 6.15 3.62
CA LYS A 102 14.26 5.07 3.92
C LYS A 102 13.04 5.13 3.02
N ILE A 103 12.41 3.98 2.78
CA ILE A 103 11.23 3.88 1.94
C ILE A 103 10.01 3.52 2.78
N CYS A 104 9.00 4.39 2.75
CA CYS A 104 7.70 4.09 3.34
C CYS A 104 6.78 3.49 2.28
N PHE A 105 6.32 2.25 2.47
CA PHE A 105 5.33 1.61 1.61
C PHE A 105 3.99 1.49 2.30
N LEU A 106 2.91 1.41 1.53
CA LEU A 106 1.54 1.56 2.02
C LEU A 106 0.72 0.28 1.82
N LEU A 107 0.06 -0.18 2.87
CA LEU A 107 -0.98 -1.20 2.78
C LEU A 107 -2.31 -0.53 2.40
N TYR A 108 -2.60 -0.51 1.11
CA TYR A 108 -3.78 0.12 0.54
C TYR A 108 -4.22 -0.59 -0.72
N HIS A 109 -5.53 -0.70 -0.93
CA HIS A 109 -6.14 -1.45 -2.03
C HIS A 109 -5.52 -2.85 -2.22
N GLU A 110 -4.99 -3.18 -3.39
CA GLU A 110 -4.43 -4.50 -3.70
C GLU A 110 -3.16 -4.84 -2.90
N LEU A 111 -2.51 -3.83 -2.29
CA LEU A 111 -1.41 -4.06 -1.37
C LEU A 111 -1.88 -4.50 0.03
N LEU A 112 -3.19 -4.57 0.31
CA LEU A 112 -3.67 -5.24 1.53
C LEU A 112 -3.31 -6.73 1.57
N TRP A 113 -3.20 -7.39 0.41
CA TRP A 113 -2.82 -8.80 0.33
C TRP A 113 -1.29 -8.93 0.39
N ALA A 114 -0.79 -9.54 1.47
CA ALA A 114 0.63 -9.78 1.69
C ALA A 114 1.29 -10.59 0.56
N PRO A 115 2.59 -10.37 0.27
CA PRO A 115 3.30 -11.14 -0.74
C PRO A 115 3.40 -12.61 -0.33
N GLN A 116 3.36 -13.50 -1.32
CA GLN A 116 3.40 -14.95 -1.11
C GLN A 116 4.76 -15.57 -1.47
N LYS A 117 5.50 -14.92 -2.37
CA LYS A 117 6.78 -15.41 -2.91
C LYS A 117 7.94 -14.51 -2.53
N GLU A 118 7.76 -13.19 -2.70
CA GLU A 118 8.83 -12.21 -2.56
C GLU A 118 8.95 -11.73 -1.11
N LYS A 119 10.16 -11.36 -0.70
CA LYS A 119 10.45 -10.75 0.62
C LYS A 119 11.39 -9.57 0.43
N LEU A 120 11.31 -8.60 1.32
CA LEU A 120 12.26 -7.49 1.32
C LEU A 120 13.64 -8.00 1.72
N ASP A 121 14.65 -7.70 0.90
CA ASP A 121 16.03 -8.18 1.10
C ASP A 121 16.67 -7.52 2.34
N ASN A 122 16.41 -6.22 2.53
CA ASN A 122 16.93 -5.39 3.62
C ASN A 122 15.75 -4.70 4.35
N PRO A 123 15.00 -5.40 5.22
CA PRO A 123 13.78 -4.88 5.84
C PRO A 123 13.95 -3.54 6.58
N GLU A 124 15.14 -3.26 7.11
CA GLU A 124 15.48 -2.02 7.83
C GLU A 124 15.48 -0.77 6.95
N ARG A 125 15.58 -0.91 5.63
CA ARG A 125 15.38 0.18 4.66
C ARG A 125 13.94 0.68 4.64
N PHE A 126 13.00 -0.16 5.04
CA PHE A 126 11.58 0.04 4.80
C PHE A 126 10.80 0.31 6.09
N THR A 127 9.73 1.08 5.95
CA THR A 127 8.71 1.26 6.98
C THR A 127 7.34 0.99 6.36
N MET A 128 6.53 0.17 7.04
CA MET A 128 5.19 -0.18 6.57
C MET A 128 4.17 0.79 7.16
N MET A 129 3.43 1.47 6.29
CA MET A 129 2.29 2.31 6.64
C MET A 129 1.01 1.51 6.45
N PHE A 130 0.29 1.26 7.53
CA PHE A 130 -1.05 0.66 7.48
C PHE A 130 -2.10 1.76 7.45
N ALA A 131 -2.82 1.90 6.33
CA ALA A 131 -3.83 2.94 6.15
C ALA A 131 -5.21 2.33 5.81
N PRO A 132 -5.95 1.83 6.81
CA PRO A 132 -7.21 1.14 6.60
C PRO A 132 -8.33 2.12 6.23
N ILE A 133 -8.39 2.56 4.96
CA ILE A 133 -9.29 3.62 4.47
C ILE A 133 -10.79 3.36 4.71
N THR A 134 -11.17 2.10 4.89
CA THR A 134 -12.54 1.65 5.14
C THR A 134 -12.81 1.27 6.59
N ARG A 135 -11.87 1.49 7.53
CA ARG A 135 -12.13 1.23 8.95
C ARG A 135 -13.31 2.04 9.46
N THR A 136 -14.00 1.49 10.45
CA THR A 136 -14.95 2.24 11.26
C THR A 136 -14.23 3.03 12.37
N PHE A 137 -14.84 4.13 12.78
CA PHE A 137 -14.45 4.90 13.97
C PHE A 137 -15.50 4.84 15.08
N GLU A 138 -16.49 3.96 14.93
CA GLU A 138 -17.49 3.66 15.96
C GLU A 138 -16.88 2.88 17.15
N MET A 139 -15.73 2.25 16.95
CA MET A 139 -14.99 1.43 17.92
C MET A 139 -13.50 1.78 17.86
N SER A 140 -12.79 1.53 18.97
CA SER A 140 -11.34 1.64 19.08
C SER A 140 -10.66 0.30 18.81
N TYR A 141 -9.38 0.32 18.40
CA TYR A 141 -8.54 -0.89 18.39
C TYR A 141 -8.49 -1.58 19.76
N ALA A 142 -8.62 -0.83 20.86
CA ALA A 142 -8.67 -1.36 22.21
C ALA A 142 -9.94 -2.20 22.50
N ASP A 143 -10.96 -2.10 21.66
CA ASP A 143 -12.22 -2.85 21.80
C ASP A 143 -12.23 -4.17 21.00
N VAL A 144 -11.18 -4.44 20.21
CA VAL A 144 -11.08 -5.64 19.38
C VAL A 144 -10.68 -6.84 20.24
N ASP A 145 -11.39 -7.96 20.09
CA ASP A 145 -10.98 -9.26 20.66
C ASP A 145 -9.97 -9.92 19.73
N PHE A 146 -8.68 -9.62 19.93
CA PHE A 146 -7.61 -10.12 19.07
C PHE A 146 -7.47 -11.64 19.07
N ASP A 147 -7.93 -12.32 20.11
CA ASP A 147 -7.78 -13.78 20.25
C ASP A 147 -8.89 -14.54 19.52
N ASN A 148 -10.10 -13.99 19.44
CA ASN A 148 -11.27 -14.73 18.93
C ASN A 148 -12.00 -14.06 17.77
N SER A 149 -11.77 -12.77 17.48
CA SER A 149 -12.57 -12.02 16.48
C SER A 149 -11.86 -11.72 15.17
N ILE A 150 -10.56 -12.02 15.04
CA ILE A 150 -9.81 -11.73 13.82
C ILE A 150 -10.11 -12.78 12.75
N PRO A 151 -10.76 -12.40 11.63
CA PRO A 151 -11.05 -13.34 10.56
C PRO A 151 -9.81 -13.63 9.73
N THR A 152 -9.85 -14.69 8.93
CA THR A 152 -8.89 -14.87 7.83
C THR A 152 -9.17 -13.84 6.73
N PRO A 153 -8.14 -13.21 6.13
CA PRO A 153 -8.36 -12.31 5.01
C PRO A 153 -9.04 -13.00 3.83
N LYS A 154 -9.86 -12.24 3.11
CA LYS A 154 -10.52 -12.75 1.89
C LYS A 154 -9.47 -13.12 0.84
N PRO A 155 -9.70 -14.15 0.01
CA PRO A 155 -8.76 -14.49 -1.05
C PRO A 155 -8.62 -13.33 -2.04
N TYR A 156 -7.42 -13.13 -2.57
CA TYR A 156 -7.18 -12.13 -3.60
C TYR A 156 -7.84 -12.54 -4.92
N LEU A 157 -8.68 -11.68 -5.46
CA LEU A 157 -9.24 -11.80 -6.80
C LEU A 157 -8.87 -10.55 -7.59
N ARG A 158 -7.97 -10.71 -8.57
CA ARG A 158 -7.48 -9.61 -9.41
C ARG A 158 -8.65 -8.83 -10.02
N ASN A 159 -8.61 -7.52 -9.83
CA ASN A 159 -9.64 -6.56 -10.26
C ASN A 159 -11.07 -6.82 -9.78
N LYS A 160 -11.23 -7.64 -8.73
CA LYS A 160 -12.51 -7.92 -8.07
C LYS A 160 -12.37 -7.89 -6.55
N ILE A 161 -11.44 -7.09 -6.05
CA ILE A 161 -11.22 -6.96 -4.62
C ILE A 161 -12.40 -6.24 -3.94
N ILE A 162 -12.75 -6.74 -2.77
CA ILE A 162 -13.70 -6.12 -1.85
C ILE A 162 -12.90 -5.67 -0.65
N LEU A 163 -12.91 -4.37 -0.37
CA LEU A 163 -12.18 -3.83 0.77
C LEU A 163 -12.83 -4.29 2.08
N PRO A 164 -12.02 -4.50 3.14
CA PRO A 164 -12.55 -4.78 4.47
C PRO A 164 -13.47 -3.66 4.95
N ASN A 165 -14.42 -3.93 5.86
CA ASN A 165 -15.32 -2.90 6.39
C ASN A 165 -15.41 -2.84 7.92
N SER A 166 -14.70 -3.72 8.63
CA SER A 166 -14.60 -3.72 10.09
C SER A 166 -13.15 -3.51 10.55
N LEU A 167 -12.94 -3.26 11.85
CA LEU A 167 -11.57 -3.17 12.40
C LEU A 167 -10.85 -4.51 12.29
N GLU A 168 -11.53 -5.60 12.64
CA GLU A 168 -11.04 -6.97 12.62
C GLU A 168 -10.67 -7.40 11.20
N GLU A 169 -11.54 -7.14 10.21
CA GLU A 169 -11.22 -7.43 8.80
C GLU A 169 -9.99 -6.64 8.35
N ASN A 170 -9.88 -5.34 8.68
CA ASN A 170 -8.71 -4.54 8.33
C ASN A 170 -7.43 -5.09 8.99
N LEU A 171 -7.48 -5.40 10.29
CA LEU A 171 -6.36 -5.94 11.06
C LEU A 171 -5.89 -7.30 10.53
N SER A 172 -6.80 -8.14 10.01
CA SER A 172 -6.43 -9.42 9.41
C SER A 172 -5.37 -9.27 8.30
N TYR A 173 -5.49 -8.23 7.47
CA TYR A 173 -4.53 -7.95 6.39
C TYR A 173 -3.19 -7.45 6.93
N LEU A 174 -3.21 -6.58 7.95
CA LEU A 174 -1.98 -6.16 8.64
C LEU A 174 -1.24 -7.36 9.23
N PHE A 175 -1.96 -8.28 9.88
CA PHE A 175 -1.35 -9.44 10.51
C PHE A 175 -0.75 -10.42 9.51
N GLU A 176 -1.34 -10.59 8.32
CA GLU A 176 -0.69 -11.35 7.25
C GLU A 176 0.63 -10.69 6.81
N TRP A 177 0.63 -9.38 6.61
CA TRP A 177 1.86 -8.65 6.26
C TRP A 177 2.92 -8.77 7.35
N GLN A 178 2.52 -8.70 8.62
CA GLN A 178 3.42 -8.86 9.74
C GLN A 178 4.03 -10.27 9.83
N LYS A 179 3.50 -11.30 9.15
CA LYS A 179 4.16 -12.61 9.09
C LYS A 179 5.45 -12.55 8.27
N THR A 180 5.53 -11.68 7.27
CA THR A 180 6.68 -11.59 6.35
C THR A 180 7.53 -10.34 6.59
N PHE A 181 6.94 -9.25 7.10
CA PHE A 181 7.63 -8.02 7.42
C PHE A 181 7.62 -7.74 8.93
N LYS A 182 8.81 -7.61 9.53
CA LYS A 182 9.01 -7.35 10.97
C LYS A 182 9.72 -6.01 11.23
N GLY A 183 9.83 -5.17 10.20
CA GLY A 183 10.45 -3.86 10.31
C GLY A 183 9.52 -2.84 10.97
N ASP A 184 9.96 -1.59 10.97
CA ASP A 184 9.22 -0.47 11.55
C ASP A 184 7.88 -0.25 10.83
N SER A 185 6.85 0.14 11.57
CA SER A 185 5.52 0.35 11.00
C SER A 185 4.69 1.32 11.81
N PHE A 186 3.72 1.96 11.17
CA PHE A 186 2.78 2.85 11.83
C PHE A 186 1.40 2.78 11.16
N VAL A 187 0.38 3.17 11.93
CA VAL A 187 -0.98 3.33 11.41
C VAL A 187 -1.19 4.77 10.95
N TYR A 188 -1.87 4.94 9.83
CA TYR A 188 -2.35 6.23 9.35
C TYR A 188 -3.86 6.19 9.15
N ASP A 189 -4.57 6.91 10.02
CA ASP A 189 -6.02 6.91 10.06
C ASP A 189 -6.64 8.25 9.67
N TYR A 190 -7.93 8.19 9.33
CA TYR A 190 -8.71 9.34 8.82
C TYR A 190 -9.96 9.63 9.69
N PRO A 191 -9.85 9.72 11.02
CA PRO A 191 -11.03 9.89 11.89
C PRO A 191 -11.80 11.19 11.57
N LEU A 192 -11.08 12.23 11.17
CA LEU A 192 -11.61 13.55 10.80
C LEU A 192 -11.84 13.70 9.28
N GLY A 193 -11.83 12.59 8.53
CA GLY A 193 -12.13 12.62 7.09
C GLY A 193 -13.63 12.60 6.80
N ARG A 194 -14.34 11.56 7.28
CA ARG A 194 -15.80 11.41 7.10
C ARG A 194 -16.55 11.03 8.38
N ALA A 195 -15.93 10.29 9.29
CA ALA A 195 -16.63 9.77 10.46
C ALA A 195 -17.15 10.86 11.41
N HIS A 196 -16.40 11.95 11.55
CA HIS A 196 -16.79 13.09 12.38
C HIS A 196 -18.14 13.75 12.00
N TYR A 197 -18.63 13.62 10.76
CA TYR A 197 -19.93 14.18 10.37
C TYR A 197 -21.11 13.56 11.13
N GLY A 198 -20.97 12.34 11.66
CA GLY A 198 -21.98 11.69 12.50
C GLY A 198 -21.95 12.09 13.98
N ASP A 199 -20.95 12.86 14.41
CA ASP A 199 -20.72 13.24 15.81
C ASP A 199 -20.55 14.76 15.92
N LEU A 200 -21.66 15.50 15.92
CA LEU A 200 -21.67 16.97 15.91
C LEU A 200 -20.90 17.60 17.08
N GLY A 201 -20.85 16.91 18.24
CA GLY A 201 -20.13 17.36 19.42
C GLY A 201 -18.67 16.91 19.45
N TYR A 202 -18.24 16.06 18.52
CA TYR A 202 -16.91 15.45 18.44
C TYR A 202 -16.52 14.65 19.70
N MET A 203 -17.47 14.34 20.58
CA MET A 203 -17.17 13.70 21.86
C MET A 203 -16.80 12.24 21.67
N LYS A 204 -17.54 11.52 20.82
CA LYS A 204 -17.28 10.11 20.54
C LYS A 204 -16.01 9.94 19.73
N ILE A 205 -15.85 10.70 18.65
CA ILE A 205 -14.66 10.57 17.79
C ILE A 205 -13.38 10.95 18.55
N SER A 206 -13.42 11.98 19.41
CA SER A 206 -12.27 12.34 20.25
C SER A 206 -11.92 11.24 21.26
N GLN A 207 -12.93 10.58 21.84
CA GLN A 207 -12.71 9.42 22.72
C GLN A 207 -12.11 8.24 21.96
N THR A 208 -12.61 7.92 20.76
CA THR A 208 -12.04 6.85 19.92
C THR A 208 -10.58 7.13 19.58
N ILE A 209 -10.25 8.36 19.11
CA ILE A 209 -8.86 8.75 18.80
C ILE A 209 -7.96 8.61 20.02
N TYR A 210 -8.40 9.13 21.19
CA TYR A 210 -7.63 9.04 22.42
C TYR A 210 -7.34 7.58 22.80
N ARG A 211 -8.35 6.71 22.70
CA ARG A 211 -8.20 5.29 23.01
C ARG A 211 -7.28 4.57 22.04
N ASP A 212 -7.40 4.85 20.74
CA ASP A 212 -6.53 4.26 19.70
C ASP A 212 -5.05 4.63 19.95
N VAL A 213 -4.76 5.92 20.16
CA VAL A 213 -3.39 6.38 20.42
C VAL A 213 -2.83 5.79 21.71
N SER A 214 -3.65 5.73 22.76
CA SER A 214 -3.24 5.16 24.06
C SER A 214 -2.96 3.66 23.96
N TYR A 215 -3.73 2.93 23.15
CA TYR A 215 -3.55 1.49 22.97
C TYR A 215 -2.29 1.16 22.17
N LEU A 216 -1.98 1.94 21.14
CA LEU A 216 -0.81 1.76 20.28
C LEU A 216 0.53 2.15 20.93
N SER A 217 0.48 2.88 22.05
CA SER A 217 1.68 3.33 22.78
C SER A 217 2.21 2.30 23.79
N ASN A 218 1.56 1.15 23.92
CA ASN A 218 1.94 0.02 24.79
C ASN A 218 2.49 -1.14 23.97
#